data_AF-A0A961Q164-F1
#
_entry.id   AF-A0A961Q164-F1
#
_cell.length_a   1.000
_cell.length_b   1.000
_cell.length_c   1.000
_cell.angle_alpha   90.00
_cell.angle_beta   90.00
_cell.angle_gamma   90.00
#
_symmetry.space_group_name_H-M   'P 1'
#
loop_
_entity.id
_entity.type
_entity.pdbx_description
1 polymer ?
#
loop_
_entity_poly.entity_id
_entity_poly.type
_entity_poly.pdbx_seq_one_letter_code
_entity_poly.pdbx_strand_id
1 'polypeptide(L)' 'GGGSPFSDARITQAAGFAGVGGAFRFAPNGLNQRNLAVLEVRDGQAVVVERAARGFESFAN' A
#
# COMPACT_ATOMS: atom_id res chain seq x y z
N GLY A 1 -25.61 2.61 5.82
CA GLY A 1 -26.59 3.33 4.99
C GLY A 1 -25.93 3.91 3.76
N GLY A 2 -26.31 3.42 2.58
CA GLY A 2 -26.43 4.22 1.34
C GLY A 2 -25.19 4.75 0.60
N GLY A 3 -23.99 4.20 0.78
CA GLY A 3 -22.85 4.56 -0.08
C GLY A 3 -22.64 3.54 -1.20
N SER A 4 -22.17 3.97 -2.38
CA SER A 4 -21.58 3.06 -3.38
C SER A 4 -20.20 2.64 -2.84
N PRO A 5 -20.05 1.42 -2.28
CA PRO A 5 -18.81 1.02 -1.60
C PRO A 5 -17.63 0.88 -2.57
N PHE A 6 -17.93 0.77 -3.87
CA PHE A 6 -16.99 0.63 -4.96
C PHE A 6 -17.02 1.83 -5.91
N SER A 7 -17.43 3.01 -5.45
CA SER A 7 -17.30 4.20 -6.28
C SER A 7 -15.83 4.51 -6.57
N ASP A 8 -15.55 5.10 -7.73
CA ASP A 8 -14.19 5.46 -8.14
C ASP A 8 -13.48 6.30 -7.08
N ALA A 9 -14.18 7.26 -6.48
CA ALA A 9 -13.65 8.09 -5.40
C ALA A 9 -13.26 7.30 -4.13
N ARG A 10 -13.98 6.22 -3.82
CA ARG A 10 -13.65 5.33 -2.69
C ARG A 10 -12.47 4.43 -3.03
N ILE A 11 -12.47 3.84 -4.23
CA ILE A 11 -11.40 2.94 -4.67
C ILE A 11 -10.07 3.69 -4.86
N THR A 12 -10.11 4.96 -5.29
CA THR A 12 -8.92 5.78 -5.55
C THR A 12 -8.54 6.72 -4.40
N GLN A 13 -9.03 6.46 -3.18
CA GLN A 13 -8.75 7.33 -2.05
C GLN A 13 -7.25 7.44 -1.74
N ALA A 14 -6.77 8.65 -1.47
CA ALA A 14 -5.33 8.92 -1.32
C ALA A 14 -4.68 8.16 -0.15
N ALA A 15 -5.44 7.91 0.93
CA ALA A 15 -4.97 7.18 2.10
C ALA A 15 -4.73 5.68 1.83
N GLY A 16 -5.33 5.12 0.77
CA GLY A 16 -5.18 3.73 0.38
C GLY A 16 -5.85 2.73 1.33
N PHE A 17 -5.36 1.51 1.32
CA PHE A 17 -5.93 0.37 2.02
C PHE A 17 -4.83 -0.42 2.74
N ALA A 18 -5.16 -1.00 3.89
CA ALA A 18 -4.30 -1.96 4.55
C ALA A 18 -4.33 -3.29 3.78
N GLY A 19 -3.16 -3.75 3.31
CA GLY A 19 -2.97 -5.05 2.69
C GLY A 19 -2.04 -5.94 3.49
N VAL A 20 -2.09 -7.26 3.24
CA VAL A 20 -1.27 -8.27 3.96
C VAL A 20 0.24 -8.01 3.80
N GLY A 21 0.66 -7.55 2.62
CA GLY A 21 2.06 -7.24 2.31
C GLY A 21 2.48 -5.78 2.59
N GLY A 22 1.57 -4.95 3.13
CA GLY A 22 1.76 -3.51 3.27
C GLY A 22 0.61 -2.71 2.68
N ALA A 23 0.63 -1.39 2.87
CA ALA A 23 -0.39 -0.51 2.33
C ALA A 23 -0.35 -0.45 0.79
N PHE A 24 -1.52 -0.37 0.17
CA PHE A 24 -1.66 -0.18 -1.28
C PHE A 24 -2.75 0.84 -1.61
N ARG A 25 -2.65 1.51 -2.76
CA ARG A 25 -3.73 2.37 -3.29
C ARG A 25 -3.85 2.25 -4.79
N PHE A 26 -5.05 2.51 -5.29
CA PHE A 26 -5.30 2.71 -6.71
C PHE A 26 -5.27 4.21 -7.00
N ALA A 27 -4.64 4.59 -8.10
CA ALA A 27 -4.59 5.97 -8.55
C ALA A 27 -5.68 6.22 -9.61
N PRO A 28 -6.18 7.47 -9.75
CA PRO A 28 -7.17 7.81 -10.77
C PRO A 28 -6.76 7.50 -12.21
N ASN A 29 -5.46 7.35 -12.47
CA ASN A 29 -4.92 6.97 -13.78
C ASN A 29 -4.95 5.46 -14.06
N GLY A 30 -5.59 4.65 -13.21
CA GLY A 30 -5.70 3.21 -13.36
C GLY A 30 -4.48 2.41 -12.87
N LEU A 31 -3.42 3.07 -12.41
CA LEU A 31 -2.25 2.41 -11.82
C LEU A 31 -2.43 2.13 -10.33
N ASN A 32 -1.59 1.24 -9.79
CA ASN A 32 -1.52 0.98 -8.36
C ASN A 32 -0.17 1.42 -7.78
N GLN A 33 -0.18 1.80 -6.51
CA GLN A 33 1.02 2.01 -5.70
C GLN A 33 1.00 1.05 -4.52
N ARG A 34 2.16 0.48 -4.18
CA ARG A 34 2.32 -0.50 -3.11
C ARG A 34 3.54 -0.13 -2.28
N ASN A 35 3.35 -0.09 -0.97
CA ASN A 35 4.46 -0.09 -0.03
C ASN A 35 4.91 -1.54 0.15
N LEU A 36 6.17 -1.83 -0.16
CA LEU A 36 6.75 -3.17 -0.08
C LEU A 36 7.85 -3.18 0.98
N ALA A 37 7.99 -4.29 1.67
CA ALA A 37 9.10 -4.54 2.57
C ALA A 37 10.37 -4.87 1.75
N VAL A 38 11.53 -4.57 2.33
CA VAL A 38 12.81 -5.07 1.82
C VAL A 38 13.18 -6.31 2.61
N LEU A 39 13.49 -7.39 1.89
CA LEU A 39 13.90 -8.67 2.45
C LEU A 39 15.28 -9.02 1.94
N GLU A 40 16.09 -9.55 2.83
CA GLU A 40 17.39 -10.13 2.52
C GLU A 40 17.30 -11.65 2.61
N VAL A 41 17.97 -12.35 1.69
CA VAL A 41 18.08 -13.81 1.74
C VAL A 41 19.34 -14.17 2.53
N ARG A 42 19.18 -14.87 3.66
CA ARG A 42 20.26 -15.36 4.53
C ARG A 42 20.09 -16.85 4.76
N ASP A 43 21.09 -17.64 4.38
CA ASP A 43 21.08 -19.11 4.54
C ASP A 43 19.80 -19.79 4.00
N GLY A 44 19.31 -19.30 2.85
CA GLY A 44 18.09 -19.80 2.20
C GLY A 44 16.77 -19.34 2.86
N GLN A 45 16.83 -18.48 3.87
CA GLN A 45 15.66 -17.90 4.55
C GLN A 45 15.48 -16.43 4.15
N ALA A 46 14.23 -15.99 4.02
CA ALA A 46 13.90 -14.59 3.80
C ALA A 46 13.78 -13.85 5.14
N VAL A 47 14.62 -12.84 5.36
CA VAL A 47 14.66 -12.03 6.58
C VAL A 47 14.24 -10.60 6.24
N VAL A 48 13.25 -10.07 6.96
CA VAL A 48 12.81 -8.68 6.76
C VAL A 48 13.87 -7.74 7.31
N VAL A 49 14.45 -6.91 6.44
CA VAL A 49 15.43 -5.88 6.81
C VAL A 49 14.78 -4.49 6.93
N GLU A 50 13.74 -4.23 6.13
CA GLU A 50 12.92 -3.02 6.23
C GLU A 50 11.45 -3.36 6.05
N ARG A 51 10.58 -2.85 6.93
CA ARG A 51 9.13 -3.09 6.86
C ARG A 51 8.48 -2.15 5.86
N ALA A 52 7.45 -2.62 5.16
CA ALA A 52 6.59 -1.76 4.35
C ALA A 52 5.99 -0.63 5.20
N ALA A 53 5.95 0.58 4.65
CA ALA A 53 5.23 1.68 5.28
C ALA A 53 3.73 1.37 5.42
N ARG A 54 3.15 1.76 6.55
CA ARG A 54 1.76 1.45 6.92
C ARG A 54 0.71 2.32 6.22
N GLY A 55 1.14 3.38 5.52
CA GLY A 55 0.26 4.32 4.82
C GLY A 55 1.01 5.13 3.78
N PHE A 56 0.28 6.04 3.11
CA PHE A 56 0.77 6.90 2.04
C PHE A 56 0.94 8.37 2.48
N GLU A 57 1.32 8.59 3.74
CA GLU A 57 1.64 9.94 4.21
C GLU A 57 2.69 10.57 3.26
N SER A 58 2.49 11.84 2.90
CA SER A 58 3.53 12.52 2.12
C SER A 58 4.78 12.57 2.97
N PHE A 59 5.91 12.13 2.43
CA PHE A 59 7.19 12.58 2.95
C PHE A 59 7.19 14.10 2.81
N ALA A 60 7.02 14.82 3.92
CA ALA A 60 7.27 16.25 3.95
C ALA A 60 8.77 16.42 3.71
N ASN A 61 9.12 17.09 2.62
CA ASN A 61 10.46 17.66 2.42
C ASN A 61 10.40 19.13 2.82
#